data_AF-A0A0B7BLH7-F1
#
_entry.id   AF-A0A0B7BLH7-F1
#
_cell.length_a   1.000
_cell.length_b   1.000
_cell.length_c   1.000
_cell.angle_alpha   90.00
_cell.angle_beta   90.00
_cell.angle_gamma   90.00
#
_symmetry.space_group_name_H-M   'P 1'
#
loop_
_entity.id
_entity.type
_entity.pdbx_description
1 polymer ?
#
loop_
_entity_poly.entity_id
_entity_poly.type
_entity_poly.pdbx_seq_one_letter_code
_entity_poly.pdbx_strand_id
1 'polypeptide(L)'
;MMRGEVSAKTTYQRTANGPVSISEANPEGKFILLENNATGGVRKDMNLDGWKLRRVCDNNTKRPYEYIFRNYILKPNKSVKIFARSLASQAGPNDLVYRDADTWGTGAEVATTLLNEKGEEKASHIQKTNYSQ
;
A
#
# COMPACT_ATOMS: atom_id res chain seq x y z
N MET A 1 20.41 22.76 29.51
CA MET A 1 20.15 22.60 28.05
C MET A 1 18.77 21.99 27.93
N MET A 2 17.75 22.79 27.55
CA MET A 2 16.40 22.27 27.32
C MET A 2 16.37 21.57 25.96
N ARG A 3 16.15 20.25 25.97
CA ARG A 3 15.95 19.45 24.76
C ARG A 3 14.52 19.75 24.30
N GLY A 4 14.35 20.58 23.29
CA GLY A 4 13.03 20.86 22.71
C GLY A 4 12.36 19.55 22.32
N GLU A 5 11.14 19.33 22.80
CA GLU A 5 10.34 18.15 22.46
C GLU A 5 9.90 18.27 21.00
N VAL A 6 10.59 17.57 20.10
CA VAL A 6 10.16 17.48 18.71
C VAL A 6 8.86 16.68 18.66
N SER A 7 7.77 17.33 18.25
CA SER A 7 6.48 16.69 18.05
C SER A 7 6.32 16.30 16.58
N ALA A 8 5.76 15.12 16.32
CA ALA A 8 5.48 14.64 14.97
C ALA A 8 3.98 14.40 14.79
N LYS A 9 3.40 14.95 13.73
CA LYS A 9 2.00 14.74 13.35
C LYS A 9 1.93 14.07 11.98
N THR A 10 1.38 12.87 11.94
CA THR A 10 1.13 12.14 10.68
C THR A 10 -0.34 12.21 10.31
N THR A 11 -0.63 12.55 9.05
CA THR A 11 -1.96 12.50 8.46
C THR A 11 -2.02 11.46 7.34
N TYR A 12 -3.23 10.93 7.11
CA TYR A 12 -3.50 9.94 6.07
C TYR A 12 -4.69 10.38 5.24
N GLN A 13 -4.58 10.26 3.92
CA GLN A 13 -5.67 10.45 2.97
C GLN A 13 -5.81 9.19 2.12
N ARG A 14 -7.03 8.70 1.95
CA ARG A 14 -7.32 7.48 1.19
C ARG A 14 -8.41 7.74 0.15
N THR A 15 -8.29 7.13 -1.02
CA THR A 15 -9.33 7.08 -2.05
C THR A 15 -9.49 5.65 -2.57
N ALA A 16 -10.67 5.33 -3.10
CA ALA A 16 -10.92 4.08 -3.80
C ALA A 16 -11.98 4.32 -4.90
N ASN A 17 -11.71 3.82 -6.10
CA ASN A 17 -12.58 3.81 -7.26
C ASN A 17 -12.90 2.35 -7.62
N GLY A 18 -13.91 1.81 -6.96
CA GLY A 18 -14.29 0.41 -7.02
C GLY A 18 -14.18 -0.28 -5.67
N PRO A 19 -14.30 -1.63 -5.64
CA PRO A 19 -14.40 -2.37 -4.39
C PRO A 19 -13.05 -2.61 -3.70
N VAL A 20 -11.92 -2.42 -4.39
CA VAL A 20 -10.59 -2.66 -3.81
C VAL A 20 -10.01 -1.34 -3.29
N SER A 21 -9.62 -1.34 -2.02
CA SER A 21 -8.96 -0.19 -1.37
C SER A 21 -7.59 -0.58 -0.80
N ILE A 22 -6.75 0.43 -0.57
CA ILE A 22 -5.54 0.31 0.24
C ILE A 22 -5.94 0.65 1.68
N SER A 23 -6.19 -0.36 2.51
CA SER A 23 -6.64 -0.14 3.88
C SER A 23 -5.50 0.33 4.79
N GLU A 24 -4.30 -0.24 4.61
CA GLU A 24 -3.09 0.18 5.31
C GLU A 24 -1.88 0.18 4.36
N ALA A 25 -1.06 1.22 4.45
CA ALA A 25 0.27 1.22 3.85
C ALA A 25 1.28 1.53 4.96
N ASN A 26 2.00 0.51 5.43
CA ASN A 26 2.76 0.60 6.67
C ASN A 26 3.81 1.73 6.61
N PRO A 27 3.87 2.65 7.60
CA PRO A 27 4.77 3.80 7.57
C PRO A 27 6.26 3.43 7.55
N GLU A 28 6.63 2.28 8.12
CA GLU A 28 7.99 1.76 8.18
C GLU A 28 8.37 0.92 6.94
N GLY A 29 7.50 0.89 5.93
CA GLY A 29 7.76 0.19 4.68
C GLY A 29 7.71 -1.34 4.81
N LYS A 30 7.04 -1.86 5.84
CA LYS A 30 6.99 -3.31 6.10
C LYS A 30 6.05 -4.06 5.15
N PHE A 31 4.86 -3.50 4.91
CA PHE A 31 3.85 -4.10 4.07
C PHE A 31 2.85 -3.08 3.53
N ILE A 32 2.05 -3.50 2.54
CA ILE A 32 0.83 -2.83 2.10
C ILE A 32 -0.33 -3.83 2.24
N LEU A 33 -1.49 -3.39 2.73
CA LEU A 33 -2.70 -4.18 2.89
C LEU A 33 -3.77 -3.69 1.91
N LEU A 34 -4.25 -4.61 1.07
CA LEU A 34 -5.42 -4.38 0.23
C LEU A 34 -6.64 -5.09 0.79
N GLU A 35 -7.81 -4.51 0.59
CA GLU A 35 -9.10 -5.08 0.98
C GLU A 35 -10.09 -4.99 -0.17
N ASN A 36 -10.83 -6.08 -0.41
CA ASN A 36 -11.99 -6.08 -1.29
C ASN A 36 -13.26 -5.82 -0.48
N ASN A 37 -13.62 -4.54 -0.38
CA ASN A 37 -14.82 -4.01 0.27
C ASN A 37 -16.03 -4.07 -0.67
N ALA A 38 -16.31 -5.24 -1.24
CA ALA A 38 -17.51 -5.45 -2.06
C ALA A 38 -18.78 -5.19 -1.23
N THR A 39 -19.42 -4.03 -1.44
CA THR A 39 -20.68 -3.65 -0.78
C THR A 39 -21.90 -4.00 -1.63
N GLY A 40 -23.05 -4.19 -0.97
CA GLY A 40 -24.37 -4.30 -1.61
C GLY A 40 -24.58 -5.55 -2.48
N GLY A 41 -25.00 -6.67 -1.89
CA GLY A 41 -25.54 -7.87 -2.57
C GLY A 41 -24.61 -8.63 -3.54
N VAL A 42 -23.65 -7.96 -4.15
CA VAL A 42 -22.79 -8.46 -5.21
C VAL A 42 -21.44 -8.79 -4.59
N ARG A 43 -21.33 -10.02 -4.11
CA ARG A 43 -20.05 -10.63 -3.70
C ARG A 43 -19.25 -10.96 -4.94
N LYS A 44 -18.48 -9.99 -5.48
CA LYS A 44 -17.66 -10.18 -6.68
C LYS A 44 -16.19 -10.40 -6.36
N ASP A 45 -15.66 -11.48 -6.91
CA ASP A 45 -14.23 -11.75 -6.98
C ASP A 45 -13.53 -10.67 -7.81
N MET A 46 -12.44 -10.10 -7.29
CA MET A 46 -11.64 -9.12 -7.99
C MET A 46 -10.38 -9.77 -8.54
N ASN A 47 -10.32 -9.92 -9.86
CA ASN A 47 -9.09 -10.33 -10.53
C ASN A 47 -8.13 -9.13 -10.57
N LEU A 48 -6.98 -9.28 -9.91
CA LEU A 48 -5.92 -8.27 -9.86
C LEU A 48 -4.77 -8.61 -10.80
N ASP A 49 -4.87 -9.66 -11.64
CA ASP A 49 -3.81 -10.00 -12.58
C ASP A 49 -3.44 -8.80 -13.47
N GLY A 50 -2.14 -8.49 -13.55
CA GLY A 50 -1.62 -7.32 -14.27
C GLY A 50 -1.81 -5.97 -13.56
N TRP A 51 -2.52 -5.91 -12.43
CA TRP A 51 -2.59 -4.69 -11.62
C TRP A 51 -1.24 -4.43 -10.93
N LYS A 52 -1.01 -3.18 -10.53
CA LYS A 52 0.25 -2.75 -9.94
C LYS A 52 0.05 -1.90 -8.70
N LEU A 53 0.76 -2.22 -7.64
CA LEU A 53 1.04 -1.30 -6.54
C LEU A 53 2.26 -0.45 -6.89
N ARG A 54 2.13 0.87 -6.80
CA ARG A 54 3.22 1.83 -6.98
C ARG A 54 3.34 2.68 -5.71
N ARG A 55 4.51 2.71 -5.10
CA ARG A 55 4.79 3.53 -3.91
C ARG A 55 5.94 4.49 -4.16
N VAL A 56 5.71 5.77 -3.90
CA VAL A 56 6.66 6.86 -4.04
C VAL A 56 6.88 7.47 -2.66
N CYS A 57 8.13 7.52 -2.22
CA CYS A 57 8.54 8.15 -0.97
C CYS A 57 9.28 9.46 -1.24
N ASP A 58 8.98 10.48 -0.44
CA ASP A 58 9.58 11.83 -0.45
C ASP A 58 9.64 12.42 -1.86
N ASN A 59 8.56 12.27 -2.62
CA ASN A 59 8.41 12.73 -4.01
C ASN A 59 9.48 12.21 -4.99
N ASN A 60 10.20 11.14 -4.66
CA ASN A 60 11.19 10.51 -5.55
C ASN A 60 10.51 9.65 -6.63
N THR A 61 9.88 10.32 -7.60
CA THR A 61 9.14 9.69 -8.69
C THR A 61 10.02 8.90 -9.66
N LYS A 62 11.35 9.10 -9.63
CA LYS A 62 12.33 8.41 -10.49
C LYS A 62 12.63 6.98 -10.05
N ARG A 63 12.36 6.63 -8.78
CA ARG A 63 12.59 5.29 -8.23
C ARG A 63 11.41 4.85 -7.35
N PRO A 64 10.22 4.61 -7.95
CA PRO A 64 9.11 4.05 -7.20
C PRO A 64 9.37 2.58 -6.85
N TYR A 65 8.79 2.12 -5.75
CA TYR A 65 8.63 0.70 -5.48
C TYR A 65 7.41 0.21 -6.25
N GLU A 66 7.56 -0.83 -7.06
CA GLU A 66 6.51 -1.34 -7.93
C GLU A 66 6.33 -2.84 -7.76
N TYR A 67 5.12 -3.28 -7.43
CA TYR A 67 4.75 -4.68 -7.35
C TYR A 67 3.61 -4.96 -8.33
N ILE A 68 3.81 -5.93 -9.22
CA ILE A 68 2.80 -6.35 -10.19
C ILE A 68 2.18 -7.66 -9.71
N PHE A 69 0.86 -7.69 -9.59
CA PHE A 69 0.12 -8.90 -9.26
C PHE A 69 0.14 -9.87 -10.44
N ARG A 70 0.35 -11.16 -10.15
CA ARG A 70 0.34 -12.24 -11.13
C ARG A 70 -0.65 -13.32 -10.71
N ASN A 71 -1.64 -13.60 -11.56
CA ASN A 71 -2.67 -14.62 -11.36
C ASN A 71 -3.37 -14.54 -9.99
N TYR A 72 -3.66 -13.34 -9.51
CA TYR A 72 -4.19 -13.12 -8.17
C TYR A 72 -5.67 -12.70 -8.18
N ILE A 73 -6.49 -13.42 -7.42
CA ILE A 73 -7.92 -13.10 -7.24
C ILE A 73 -8.17 -12.76 -5.77
N LEU A 74 -8.56 -11.51 -5.51
CA LEU A 74 -8.98 -11.06 -4.19
C LEU A 74 -10.47 -11.30 -4.00
N LYS A 75 -10.81 -12.28 -3.17
CA LYS A 75 -12.20 -12.67 -2.87
C LYS A 75 -12.95 -11.56 -2.12
N PRO A 76 -14.30 -11.51 -2.20
CA PRO A 76 -15.14 -10.55 -1.49
C PRO A 76 -14.86 -10.56 0.02
N ASN A 77 -14.78 -9.38 0.64
CA ASN A 77 -14.55 -9.21 2.07
C ASN A 77 -13.29 -9.92 2.58
N LYS A 78 -12.32 -10.14 1.69
CA LYS A 78 -10.98 -10.62 2.04
C LYS A 78 -9.95 -9.52 1.83
N SER A 79 -8.84 -9.70 2.52
CA SER A 79 -7.67 -8.84 2.43
C SER A 79 -6.45 -9.64 2.01
N VAL A 80 -5.45 -8.93 1.51
CA VAL A 80 -4.13 -9.48 1.22
C VAL A 80 -3.07 -8.50 1.67
N LYS A 81 -2.11 -9.00 2.45
CA LYS A 81 -0.93 -8.24 2.84
C LYS A 81 0.21 -8.57 1.90
N ILE A 82 0.89 -7.55 1.40
CA ILE A 82 2.08 -7.69 0.57
C ILE A 82 3.28 -7.23 1.38
N PHE A 83 4.03 -8.18 1.93
CA PHE A 83 5.23 -7.91 2.73
C PHE A 83 6.42 -7.57 1.86
N ALA A 84 7.30 -6.71 2.35
CA ALA A 84 8.63 -6.53 1.76
C ALA A 84 9.50 -7.80 1.96
N ARG A 85 10.49 -8.01 1.08
CA ARG A 85 11.32 -9.24 1.09
C ARG A 85 12.00 -9.51 2.43
N SER A 86 12.48 -8.47 3.12
CA SER A 86 13.15 -8.64 4.43
C SER A 86 12.25 -9.23 5.51
N LEU A 87 10.93 -9.14 5.34
CA LEU A 87 9.91 -9.66 6.25
C LEU A 87 9.12 -10.83 5.65
N ALA A 88 9.66 -11.48 4.62
CA ALA A 88 9.02 -12.64 3.99
C ALA A 88 8.72 -13.77 4.98
N SER A 89 9.53 -13.93 6.04
CA SER A 89 9.30 -14.91 7.10
C SER A 89 8.08 -14.63 7.97
N GLN A 90 7.53 -13.40 7.93
CA GLN A 90 6.31 -13.01 8.64
C GLN A 90 5.04 -13.19 7.80
N ALA A 91 5.17 -13.52 6.51
CA ALA A 91 4.02 -13.69 5.62
C ALA A 91 3.24 -14.97 5.97
N GLY A 92 1.93 -14.85 6.15
CA GLY A 92 1.03 -15.98 6.32
C GLY A 92 0.71 -16.70 5.00
N PRO A 93 -0.04 -17.81 5.04
CA PRO A 93 -0.35 -18.62 3.86
C PRO A 93 -1.09 -17.89 2.72
N ASN A 94 -1.82 -16.81 3.05
CA ASN A 94 -2.61 -16.02 2.10
C ASN A 94 -1.95 -14.67 1.76
N ASP A 95 -0.79 -14.38 2.34
CA ASP A 95 -0.07 -13.14 2.11
C ASP A 95 0.88 -13.28 0.91
N LEU A 96 1.25 -12.13 0.34
CA LEU A 96 2.19 -12.04 -0.77
C LEU A 96 3.51 -11.42 -0.29
N VAL A 97 4.57 -11.66 -1.06
CA VAL A 97 5.89 -11.11 -0.79
C VAL A 97 6.37 -10.35 -2.03
N TYR A 98 6.71 -9.08 -1.84
CA TYR A 98 7.41 -8.28 -2.82
C TYR A 98 8.88 -8.66 -2.83
N ARG A 99 9.26 -9.51 -3.79
CA ARG A 99 10.62 -10.10 -3.85
C ARG A 99 11.67 -9.17 -4.45
N ASP A 100 11.28 -8.09 -5.12
CA ASP A 100 12.22 -7.21 -5.82
C ASP A 100 12.77 -6.09 -4.92
N ALA A 101 12.25 -5.92 -3.69
CA ALA A 101 12.80 -4.98 -2.72
C ALA A 101 12.69 -5.47 -1.27
N ASP A 102 13.67 -5.11 -0.46
CA ASP A 102 13.71 -5.42 0.98
C ASP A 102 12.80 -4.54 1.84
N THR A 103 12.23 -3.49 1.26
CA THR A 103 11.29 -2.56 1.92
C THR A 103 10.32 -1.98 0.89
N TRP A 104 9.18 -1.49 1.36
CA TRP A 104 8.27 -0.61 0.64
C TRP A 104 8.67 0.87 0.73
N GLY A 105 9.77 1.17 1.42
CA GLY A 105 10.27 2.51 1.63
C GLY A 105 9.52 3.27 2.71
N THR A 106 10.23 4.22 3.29
CA THR A 106 9.79 5.15 4.33
C THR A 106 9.98 6.58 3.84
N GLY A 107 9.27 7.52 4.45
CA GLY A 107 9.40 8.94 4.12
C GLY A 107 8.45 9.80 4.94
N ALA A 108 8.68 11.12 4.90
CA ALA A 108 7.77 12.10 5.46
C ALA A 108 6.55 12.29 4.55
N GLU A 109 6.72 12.22 3.23
CA GLU A 109 5.61 12.24 2.27
C GLU A 109 5.62 10.95 1.45
N VAL A 110 4.61 10.10 1.62
CA VAL A 110 4.54 8.79 0.96
C VAL A 110 3.21 8.62 0.27
N ALA A 111 3.25 8.39 -1.04
CA ALA A 111 2.07 8.09 -1.86
C ALA A 111 2.12 6.64 -2.31
N THR A 112 1.10 5.87 -1.97
CA THR A 112 0.91 4.49 -2.43
C THR A 112 -0.35 4.44 -3.31
N THR A 113 -0.23 3.94 -4.53
CA THR A 113 -1.31 3.90 -5.52
C THR A 113 -1.50 2.48 -6.04
N LEU A 114 -2.75 2.05 -6.18
CA LEU A 114 -3.14 0.84 -6.87
C LEU A 114 -3.62 1.21 -8.28
N LEU A 115 -2.96 0.65 -9.29
CA LEU A 115 -3.23 0.86 -10.70
C LEU A 115 -3.77 -0.44 -11.30
N ASN A 116 -4.78 -0.37 -12.17
CA ASN A 116 -5.20 -1.53 -12.95
C ASN A 116 -4.24 -1.81 -14.13
N GLU A 117 -4.55 -2.83 -14.92
CA GLU A 117 -3.75 -3.25 -16.09
C GLU A 117 -3.63 -2.16 -17.18
N LYS A 118 -4.54 -1.18 -17.18
CA LYS A 118 -4.54 -0.03 -18.10
C LYS A 118 -3.79 1.18 -17.53
N GLY A 119 -3.28 1.10 -16.31
CA GLY A 119 -2.64 2.21 -15.61
C GLY A 119 -3.62 3.21 -14.98
N GLU A 120 -4.90 2.88 -14.88
CA GLU A 120 -5.89 3.72 -14.20
C GLU A 120 -5.77 3.56 -12.68
N GLU A 121 -5.80 4.67 -11.95
CA GLU A 121 -5.85 4.65 -10.48
C GLU A 121 -7.18 4.09 -9.97
N LYS A 122 -7.10 3.04 -9.16
CA LYS A 122 -8.23 2.39 -8.49
C LYS A 122 -8.25 2.63 -6.99
N ALA A 123 -7.11 2.95 -6.38
CA ALA A 123 -7.06 3.42 -4.99
C ALA A 123 -5.76 4.17 -4.74
N SER A 124 -5.78 5.09 -3.78
CA SER A 124 -4.56 5.72 -3.26
C SER A 124 -4.58 5.85 -1.75
N HIS A 125 -3.38 5.86 -1.17
CA HIS A 125 -3.10 6.09 0.24
C HIS A 125 -1.91 7.03 0.35
N ILE A 126 -2.15 8.25 0.82
CA ILE A 126 -1.16 9.30 1.00
C ILE A 126 -0.92 9.48 2.49
N GLN A 127 0.34 9.37 2.90
CA GLN A 127 0.83 9.64 4.24
C GLN A 127 1.66 10.93 4.20
N LYS A 128 1.41 11.85 5.15
CA LYS A 128 2.25 13.04 5.36
C LYS A 128 2.59 13.20 6.84
N THR A 129 3.87 13.24 7.17
CA THR A 129 4.38 13.45 8.53
C THR A 129 5.06 14.80 8.61
N ASN A 130 4.49 15.68 9.44
CA ASN A 130 5.05 16.99 9.74
C ASN A 130 5.75 16.94 11.11
N TYR A 131 6.99 17.41 11.15
CA TYR A 131 7.74 17.59 12.39
C TYR A 131 7.66 19.05 12.81
N SER A 132 7.17 19.31 14.03
CA SER A 132 7.19 20.63 14.66
C SER A 132 8.21 20.65 15.80
N GLN A 133 8.96 21.75 15.88
CA GLN A 133 9.86 22.06 16.99
C GLN A 133 9.11 22.71 18.15
#